data_AF-A0A097EI02-F1
#
_entry.id   AF-A0A097EI02-F1
#
_cell.length_a   1.000
_cell.length_b   1.000
_cell.length_c   1.000
_cell.angle_alpha   90.00
_cell.angle_beta   90.00
_cell.angle_gamma   90.00
#
_symmetry.space_group_name_H-M   'P 1'
#
loop_
_entity.id
_entity.type
_entity.pdbx_description
1 polymer ?
#
loop_
_entity_poly.entity_id
_entity_poly.type
_entity_poly.pdbx_seq_one_letter_code
_entity_poly.pdbx_strand_id
1 'polypeptide(L)'
;MSITVTRNGHGPALIRPARPSRRGGRDRAHKWLWAILAIALALLIAMPAFAQATPAAPAPGVGDAVDRALGQLSSGAASGGTQSAPLSLSLQVLIIMGLLTILPGILLMMTSFTRIVIVLAVLRQALGLQQTPPNQVLIGLALFLSLFIMAPTISQMNTQAIQPYAAGQLAGTQMIERAGAPLHAFMVKQTRIKDVTMFADMAKSGPYAAPTDIPFAVLLPAFVTSELKTAFQIGFLMFLPFIVIDLVVATVLMALGMAMLSPTIISLPFKLLLFVLVDGWALTMGSLANSFAT
;
A
#
# COMPACT_ATOMS: atom_id res chain seq x y z
N MET A 1 43.77 -30.04 32.96
CA MET A 1 43.88 -31.51 33.08
C MET A 1 42.46 -32.07 33.08
N SER A 2 41.89 -32.31 31.91
CA SER A 2 40.49 -32.76 31.75
C SER A 2 40.48 -34.27 31.60
N ILE A 3 40.00 -34.97 32.63
CA ILE A 3 39.82 -36.42 32.61
C ILE A 3 38.54 -36.71 31.82
N THR A 4 38.68 -37.39 30.67
CA THR A 4 37.55 -37.88 29.89
C THR A 4 37.30 -39.34 30.27
N VAL A 5 36.21 -39.59 31.01
CA VAL A 5 35.73 -40.95 31.28
C VAL A 5 34.77 -41.35 30.18
N THR A 6 35.12 -42.36 29.38
CA THR A 6 34.21 -42.98 28.41
C THR A 6 33.56 -44.22 29.04
N ARG A 7 32.22 -44.29 29.03
CA ARG A 7 31.47 -45.47 29.50
C ARG A 7 31.01 -46.29 28.29
N ASN A 8 31.40 -47.56 28.25
CA ASN A 8 30.88 -48.55 27.30
C ASN A 8 29.58 -49.16 27.86
N GLY A 9 28.43 -48.84 27.27
CA GLY A 9 27.14 -49.48 27.58
C GLY A 9 25.95 -48.81 26.88
N HIS A 10 24.98 -49.60 26.40
CA HIS A 10 23.81 -49.15 25.63
C HIS A 10 22.58 -48.96 26.53
N GLY A 11 22.59 -47.92 27.36
CA GLY A 11 21.42 -47.48 28.13
C GLY A 11 21.11 -45.99 27.89
N PRO A 12 19.86 -45.53 28.10
CA PRO A 12 19.49 -44.14 27.85
C PRO A 12 20.24 -43.19 28.81
N ALA A 13 20.79 -42.10 28.26
CA ALA A 13 21.67 -41.19 28.99
C ALA A 13 20.96 -40.46 30.14
N LEU A 14 21.52 -40.56 31.35
CA LEU A 14 21.00 -39.92 32.57
C LEU A 14 21.30 -38.41 32.68
N ILE A 15 22.07 -37.83 31.74
CA ILE A 15 22.40 -36.39 31.74
C ILE A 15 22.21 -35.82 30.33
N ARG A 16 21.28 -34.86 30.19
CA ARG A 16 21.10 -34.06 28.97
C ARG A 16 22.19 -32.97 28.91
N PRO A 17 22.91 -32.78 27.78
CA PRO A 17 23.74 -31.60 27.62
C PRO A 17 22.85 -30.34 27.59
N ALA A 18 23.29 -29.28 28.29
CA ALA A 18 22.59 -28.00 28.34
C ALA A 18 22.47 -27.40 26.93
N ARG A 19 21.23 -27.05 26.52
CA ARG A 19 20.97 -26.31 25.28
C ARG A 19 21.58 -24.91 25.39
N PRO A 20 22.25 -24.39 24.35
CA PRO A 20 22.65 -22.99 24.33
C PRO A 20 21.42 -22.09 24.35
N SER A 21 21.39 -21.15 25.30
CA SER A 21 20.31 -20.17 25.43
C SER A 21 20.29 -19.23 24.21
N ARG A 22 19.31 -19.40 23.31
CA ARG A 22 18.92 -18.39 22.31
C ARG A 22 18.24 -17.20 23.01
N ARG A 23 19.00 -16.40 23.76
CA ARG A 23 18.60 -15.04 24.18
C ARG A 23 19.12 -14.07 23.12
N GLY A 24 18.24 -13.57 22.26
CA GLY A 24 18.60 -12.54 21.28
C GLY A 24 17.62 -12.28 20.13
N GLY A 25 16.68 -13.19 19.85
CA GLY A 25 15.69 -13.02 18.77
C GLY A 25 14.35 -12.42 19.21
N ARG A 26 13.88 -12.82 20.39
CA ARG A 26 12.59 -12.36 20.96
C ARG A 26 12.63 -10.88 21.35
N ASP A 27 13.83 -10.35 21.59
CA ASP A 27 14.03 -8.97 21.99
C ASP A 27 13.98 -7.95 20.83
N ARG A 28 14.27 -8.38 19.61
CA ARG A 28 14.09 -7.53 18.43
C ARG A 28 12.63 -7.58 17.97
N ALA A 29 12.02 -8.76 17.91
CA ALA A 29 10.64 -8.92 17.45
C ALA A 29 9.63 -8.08 18.26
N HIS A 30 9.76 -8.02 19.60
CA HIS A 30 8.87 -7.15 20.39
C HIS A 30 9.14 -5.67 20.12
N LYS A 31 10.41 -5.25 19.93
CA LYS A 31 10.75 -3.86 19.61
C LYS A 31 10.17 -3.42 18.27
N TRP A 32 10.16 -4.30 17.26
CA TRP A 32 9.51 -4.03 15.97
C TRP A 32 7.99 -3.98 16.08
N LEU A 33 7.37 -4.86 16.88
CA LEU A 33 5.93 -4.81 17.19
C LEU A 33 5.54 -3.49 17.88
N TRP A 34 6.32 -3.05 18.87
CA TRP A 34 6.09 -1.78 19.56
C TRP A 34 6.36 -0.57 18.67
N ALA A 35 7.33 -0.63 17.75
CA ALA A 35 7.58 0.44 16.78
C ALA A 35 6.42 0.55 15.77
N ILE A 36 5.90 -0.57 15.26
CA ILE A 36 4.74 -0.59 14.36
C ILE A 36 3.47 -0.11 15.09
N LEU A 37 3.28 -0.52 16.34
CA LEU A 37 2.16 -0.07 17.17
C LEU A 37 2.27 1.43 17.49
N ALA A 38 3.48 1.94 17.74
CA ALA A 38 3.72 3.37 17.96
C ALA A 38 3.50 4.20 16.69
N ILE A 39 3.87 3.69 15.52
CA ILE A 39 3.60 4.33 14.23
C ILE A 39 2.10 4.30 13.90
N ALA A 40 1.42 3.18 14.18
CA ALA A 40 -0.03 3.06 14.01
C ALA A 40 -0.79 3.98 14.98
N LEU A 41 -0.33 4.10 16.23
CA LEU A 41 -0.89 5.01 17.23
C LEU A 41 -0.59 6.48 16.89
N ALA A 42 0.60 6.80 16.36
CA ALA A 42 0.93 8.12 15.85
C ALA A 42 0.08 8.50 14.62
N LEU A 43 -0.22 7.54 13.74
CA LEU A 43 -1.17 7.73 12.64
C LEU A 43 -2.61 7.92 13.15
N LEU A 44 -3.01 7.22 14.22
CA LEU A 44 -4.35 7.29 14.78
C LEU A 44 -4.59 8.61 15.55
N ILE A 45 -3.56 9.14 16.23
CA ILE A 45 -3.62 10.43 16.94
C ILE A 45 -3.61 11.61 15.94
N ALA A 46 -3.04 11.44 14.74
CA ALA A 46 -3.07 12.45 13.69
C ALA A 46 -4.43 12.57 12.94
N MET A 47 -5.42 11.72 13.24
CA MET A 47 -6.67 11.63 12.47
C MET A 47 -7.83 12.60 12.83
N PRO A 48 -7.86 13.44 13.90
CA PRO A 48 -8.98 14.36 14.05
C PRO A 48 -8.87 15.59 13.12
N ALA A 49 -7.76 15.79 12.40
CA ALA A 49 -7.57 16.96 11.54
C ALA A 49 -8.29 16.91 10.19
N PHE A 50 -8.84 15.76 9.77
CA PHE A 50 -9.51 15.61 8.47
C PHE A 50 -11.04 15.40 8.54
N ALA A 51 -11.66 15.50 9.73
CA ALA A 51 -13.02 15.00 9.95
C ALA A 51 -14.15 16.04 10.10
N GLN A 52 -13.91 17.35 9.98
CA GLN A 52 -15.00 18.34 9.90
C GLN A 52 -14.72 19.42 8.85
N ALA A 53 -15.11 19.13 7.60
CA ALA A 53 -15.39 20.16 6.60
C ALA A 53 -16.91 20.41 6.56
N THR A 54 -17.44 21.05 7.60
CA THR A 54 -18.61 21.93 7.45
C THR A 54 -18.16 23.13 6.60
N PRO A 55 -18.96 23.67 5.68
CA PRO A 55 -18.63 24.92 5.01
C PRO A 55 -18.73 26.06 6.03
N ALA A 56 -17.67 26.25 6.82
CA ALA A 56 -17.48 27.41 7.66
C ALA A 56 -16.97 28.56 6.79
N ALA A 57 -17.55 29.74 6.99
CA ALA A 57 -17.09 31.00 6.42
C ALA A 57 -15.56 31.16 6.55
N PRO A 58 -14.88 31.85 5.61
CA PRO A 58 -13.43 31.85 5.54
C PRO A 58 -12.84 32.45 6.84
N ALA A 59 -12.35 31.57 7.71
CA ALA A 59 -11.48 31.96 8.82
C ALA A 59 -10.07 32.24 8.26
N PRO A 60 -9.38 33.27 8.76
CA PRO A 60 -8.06 33.66 8.27
C PRO A 60 -7.04 32.56 8.61
N GLY A 61 -6.78 31.67 7.64
CA GLY A 61 -6.02 30.44 7.87
C GLY A 61 -5.16 30.07 6.67
N VAL A 62 -3.86 29.90 6.92
CA VAL A 62 -2.79 29.42 6.02
C VAL A 62 -2.42 30.37 4.87
N GLY A 63 -3.38 30.92 4.13
CA GLY A 63 -3.13 31.90 3.06
C GLY A 63 -2.42 33.15 3.57
N ASP A 64 -2.94 33.76 4.65
CA ASP A 64 -2.37 34.96 5.27
C ASP A 64 -1.02 34.75 5.96
N ALA A 65 -0.70 33.52 6.38
CA ALA A 65 0.59 33.20 6.99
C ALA A 65 1.66 33.03 5.91
N VAL A 66 1.26 32.44 4.77
CA VAL A 66 2.09 32.33 3.56
C VAL A 66 2.28 33.72 2.94
N ASP A 67 1.24 34.54 2.81
CA ASP A 67 1.34 35.92 2.30
C ASP A 67 2.15 36.84 3.22
N ARG A 68 2.03 36.71 4.56
CA ARG A 68 2.90 37.45 5.49
C ARG A 68 4.35 36.98 5.43
N ALA A 69 4.59 35.68 5.28
CA ALA A 69 5.95 35.15 5.08
C ALA A 69 6.54 35.62 3.74
N LEU A 70 5.75 35.63 2.65
CA LEU A 70 6.16 36.15 1.35
C LEU A 70 6.40 37.67 1.37
N GLY A 71 5.56 38.45 2.07
CA GLY A 71 5.73 39.91 2.22
C GLY A 71 6.94 40.31 3.07
N GLN A 72 7.28 39.53 4.09
CA GLN A 72 8.49 39.76 4.90
C GLN A 72 9.79 39.38 4.18
N LEU A 73 9.72 38.48 3.20
CA LEU A 73 10.89 38.02 2.44
C LEU A 73 11.14 38.83 1.16
N SER A 74 10.11 39.49 0.59
CA SER A 74 10.26 40.44 -0.52
C SER A 74 10.84 41.78 -0.09
N SER A 75 10.57 42.21 1.15
CA SER A 75 11.11 43.45 1.74
C SER A 75 12.58 43.34 2.15
N GLY A 76 13.12 42.12 2.33
CA GLY A 76 14.53 41.88 2.64
C GLY A 76 15.46 41.74 1.42
N ALA A 77 14.91 41.71 0.19
CA ALA A 77 15.67 41.44 -1.04
C ALA A 77 16.01 42.70 -1.86
N ALA A 78 15.70 43.90 -1.35
CA ALA A 78 15.95 45.18 -2.04
C ALA A 78 17.37 45.75 -1.84
N SER A 79 18.41 44.91 -1.80
CA SER A 79 19.80 45.35 -1.78
C SER A 79 20.72 44.49 -2.64
N GLY A 80 20.68 44.76 -3.95
CA GLY A 80 21.85 44.74 -4.84
C GLY A 80 22.36 43.40 -5.38
N GLY A 81 22.43 43.30 -6.72
CA GLY A 81 23.48 42.54 -7.40
C GLY A 81 23.01 41.38 -8.30
N THR A 82 23.18 41.57 -9.60
CA THR A 82 22.92 40.66 -10.73
C THR A 82 23.66 39.32 -10.66
N GLN A 83 23.10 38.30 -10.00
CA GLN A 83 23.56 36.91 -10.11
C GLN A 83 22.32 36.00 -10.05
N SER A 84 22.25 35.01 -10.96
CA SER A 84 21.16 34.04 -11.13
C SER A 84 20.49 33.71 -9.79
N ALA A 85 19.28 34.24 -9.59
CA ALA A 85 18.61 34.17 -8.30
C ALA A 85 18.48 32.69 -7.90
N PRO A 86 19.12 32.23 -6.79
CA PRO A 86 18.73 30.96 -6.21
C PRO A 86 17.23 31.09 -5.92
N LEU A 87 16.45 30.09 -6.32
CA LEU A 87 15.04 29.94 -5.92
C LEU A 87 14.95 30.39 -4.46
N SER A 88 14.15 31.43 -4.17
CA SER A 88 14.06 31.95 -2.81
C SER A 88 13.77 30.78 -1.88
N LEU A 89 14.43 30.73 -0.72
CA LEU A 89 14.31 29.61 0.23
C LEU A 89 12.83 29.22 0.48
N SER A 90 11.94 30.21 0.43
CA SER A 90 10.48 30.06 0.48
C SER A 90 9.89 29.23 -0.66
N LEU A 91 10.30 29.49 -1.90
CA LEU A 91 9.85 28.75 -3.08
C LEU A 91 10.37 27.31 -3.06
N GLN A 92 11.61 27.09 -2.57
CA GLN A 92 12.16 25.75 -2.38
C GLN A 92 11.39 24.96 -1.31
N VAL A 93 11.08 25.59 -0.17
CA VAL A 93 10.25 24.97 0.89
C VAL A 93 8.84 24.68 0.37
N LEU A 94 8.23 25.58 -0.40
CA LEU A 94 6.92 25.37 -1.01
C LEU A 94 6.90 24.13 -1.92
N ILE A 95 7.89 23.98 -2.79
CA ILE A 95 8.02 22.82 -3.68
C ILE A 95 8.20 21.53 -2.87
N ILE A 96 9.04 21.55 -1.83
CA ILE A 96 9.25 20.38 -0.96
C ILE A 96 7.96 19.97 -0.25
N MET A 97 7.21 20.93 0.31
CA MET A 97 5.94 20.65 0.98
C MET A 97 4.87 20.15 0.01
N GLY A 98 4.83 20.71 -1.21
CA GLY A 98 3.97 20.21 -2.28
C GLY A 98 4.29 18.76 -2.64
N LEU A 99 5.57 18.45 -2.88
CA LEU A 99 6.01 17.08 -3.20
C LEU A 99 5.75 16.11 -2.04
N LEU A 100 5.99 16.53 -0.80
CA LEU A 100 5.78 15.70 0.39
C LEU A 100 4.31 15.31 0.58
N THR A 101 3.37 16.15 0.13
CA THR A 101 1.92 15.88 0.22
C THR A 101 1.48 14.80 -0.77
N ILE A 102 2.07 14.78 -1.97
CA ILE A 102 1.69 13.85 -3.05
C ILE A 102 2.45 12.51 -2.92
N LEU A 103 3.64 12.54 -2.31
CA LEU A 103 4.54 11.39 -2.21
C LEU A 103 3.90 10.12 -1.64
N PRO A 104 3.10 10.14 -0.55
CA PRO A 104 2.48 8.93 -0.02
C PRO A 104 1.53 8.26 -1.03
N GLY A 105 0.79 9.06 -1.80
CA GLY A 105 -0.11 8.55 -2.84
C GLY A 105 0.65 7.87 -3.96
N ILE A 106 1.74 8.49 -4.44
CA ILE A 106 2.60 7.89 -5.47
C ILE A 106 3.23 6.58 -4.99
N LEU A 107 3.75 6.56 -3.77
CA LEU A 107 4.35 5.35 -3.21
C LEU A 107 3.35 4.19 -3.13
N LEU A 108 2.13 4.46 -2.67
CA LEU A 108 1.08 3.43 -2.65
C LEU A 108 0.74 2.94 -4.05
N MET A 109 0.68 3.83 -5.05
CA MET A 109 0.42 3.48 -6.44
C MET A 109 1.53 2.65 -7.10
N MET A 110 2.76 2.68 -6.58
CA MET A 110 3.88 1.84 -7.05
C MET A 110 3.92 0.45 -6.37
N THR A 111 2.95 0.13 -5.51
CA THR A 111 2.88 -1.14 -4.78
C THR A 111 1.63 -1.95 -5.16
N SER A 112 1.45 -3.12 -4.52
CA SER A 112 0.24 -3.94 -4.60
C SER A 112 -1.04 -3.28 -4.04
N PHE A 113 -0.93 -2.13 -3.38
CA PHE A 113 -2.05 -1.49 -2.66
C PHE A 113 -3.26 -1.23 -3.57
N THR A 114 -3.05 -0.71 -4.78
CA THR A 114 -4.11 -0.29 -5.72
C THR A 114 -5.07 -1.43 -6.04
N ARG A 115 -4.55 -2.62 -6.40
CA ARG A 115 -5.40 -3.78 -6.73
C ARG A 115 -6.20 -4.25 -5.52
N ILE A 116 -5.55 -4.30 -4.35
CA ILE A 116 -6.17 -4.80 -3.11
C ILE A 116 -7.32 -3.90 -2.69
N VAL A 117 -7.10 -2.58 -2.60
CA VAL A 117 -8.13 -1.65 -2.10
C VAL A 117 -9.36 -1.64 -3.01
N ILE A 118 -9.17 -1.73 -4.33
CA ILE A 118 -10.28 -1.76 -5.30
C ILE A 118 -11.07 -3.06 -5.18
N VAL A 119 -10.40 -4.21 -5.12
CA VAL A 119 -11.08 -5.50 -4.97
C VAL A 119 -11.90 -5.55 -3.67
N LEU A 120 -11.33 -5.08 -2.56
CA LEU A 120 -12.05 -5.02 -1.28
C LEU A 120 -13.24 -4.05 -1.32
N ALA A 121 -13.10 -2.91 -2.01
CA ALA A 121 -14.21 -1.97 -2.19
C ALA A 121 -15.33 -2.57 -3.06
N VAL A 122 -14.99 -3.29 -4.14
CA VAL A 122 -15.96 -3.99 -4.99
C VAL A 122 -16.67 -5.11 -4.21
N LEU A 123 -15.93 -5.88 -3.41
CA LEU A 123 -16.51 -6.93 -2.57
C LEU A 123 -17.54 -6.35 -1.58
N ARG A 124 -17.22 -5.23 -0.93
CA ARG A 124 -18.18 -4.54 -0.03
C ARG A 124 -19.48 -4.18 -0.76
N GLN A 125 -19.36 -3.66 -1.98
CA GLN A 125 -20.53 -3.31 -2.80
C GLN A 125 -21.32 -4.57 -3.23
N ALA A 126 -20.62 -5.65 -3.56
CA ALA A 126 -21.23 -6.91 -3.99
C ALA A 126 -22.11 -7.54 -2.90
N LEU A 127 -21.65 -7.48 -1.65
CA LEU A 127 -22.40 -7.95 -0.48
C LEU A 127 -23.65 -7.11 -0.18
N GLY A 128 -23.79 -5.92 -0.79
CA GLY A 128 -24.91 -5.01 -0.55
C GLY A 128 -24.86 -4.31 0.81
N LEU A 129 -23.70 -4.30 1.47
CA LEU A 129 -23.51 -3.70 2.78
C LEU A 129 -23.46 -2.17 2.68
N GLN A 130 -24.29 -1.47 3.45
CA GLN A 130 -24.21 -0.01 3.56
C GLN A 130 -23.03 0.38 4.46
N GLN A 131 -21.95 0.85 3.83
CA GLN A 131 -20.75 1.42 4.47
C GLN A 131 -20.02 0.54 5.50
N THR A 132 -20.44 -0.71 5.70
CA THR A 132 -19.77 -1.70 6.53
C THR A 132 -19.03 -2.70 5.63
N PRO A 133 -17.73 -2.96 5.80
CA PRO A 133 -16.80 -2.29 6.72
C PRO A 133 -16.50 -0.83 6.32
N PRO A 134 -16.15 0.05 7.29
CA PRO A 134 -15.78 1.44 7.02
C PRO A 134 -14.58 1.55 6.05
N ASN A 135 -14.51 2.64 5.28
CA ASN A 135 -13.40 2.88 4.34
C ASN A 135 -12.03 2.77 5.01
N GLN A 136 -11.90 3.26 6.24
CA GLN A 136 -10.66 3.20 7.02
C GLN A 136 -10.22 1.75 7.30
N VAL A 137 -11.16 0.85 7.56
CA VAL A 137 -10.87 -0.57 7.78
C VAL A 137 -10.38 -1.22 6.49
N LEU A 138 -11.03 -0.92 5.35
CA LEU A 138 -10.60 -1.43 4.05
C LEU A 138 -9.20 -0.94 3.68
N ILE A 139 -8.91 0.35 3.91
CA ILE A 139 -7.58 0.91 3.68
C ILE A 139 -6.55 0.25 4.59
N GLY A 140 -6.86 0.08 5.88
CA GLY A 140 -5.96 -0.59 6.83
C GLY A 140 -5.65 -2.03 6.43
N LEU A 141 -6.67 -2.80 6.05
CA LEU A 141 -6.51 -4.17 5.53
C LEU A 141 -5.66 -4.19 4.26
N ALA A 142 -5.92 -3.27 3.32
CA ALA A 142 -5.14 -3.16 2.10
C ALA A 142 -3.67 -2.81 2.35
N LEU A 143 -3.40 -1.95 3.34
CA LEU A 143 -2.06 -1.54 3.72
C LEU A 143 -1.28 -2.71 4.34
N PHE A 144 -1.88 -3.43 5.29
CA PHE A 144 -1.24 -4.61 5.90
C PHE A 144 -1.00 -5.73 4.89
N LEU A 145 -1.97 -6.01 4.01
CA LEU A 145 -1.79 -7.03 2.98
C LEU A 145 -0.74 -6.60 1.95
N SER A 146 -0.69 -5.31 1.59
CA SER A 146 0.35 -4.77 0.71
C SER A 146 1.74 -4.91 1.33
N LEU A 147 1.91 -4.59 2.62
CA LEU A 147 3.18 -4.79 3.34
C LEU A 147 3.59 -6.27 3.37
N PHE A 148 2.63 -7.18 3.54
CA PHE A 148 2.87 -8.61 3.51
C PHE A 148 3.37 -9.08 2.13
N ILE A 149 2.71 -8.65 1.05
CA ILE A 149 3.08 -9.02 -0.33
C ILE A 149 4.40 -8.36 -0.75
N MET A 150 4.63 -7.11 -0.34
CA MET A 150 5.82 -6.32 -0.68
C MET A 150 7.04 -6.61 0.20
N ALA A 151 6.93 -7.49 1.20
CA ALA A 151 8.03 -7.86 2.09
C ALA A 151 9.37 -8.18 1.36
N PRO A 152 9.43 -8.97 0.27
CA PRO A 152 10.67 -9.21 -0.46
C PRO A 152 11.25 -7.94 -1.09
N THR A 153 10.41 -7.10 -1.70
CA THR A 153 10.84 -5.84 -2.33
C THR A 153 11.38 -4.86 -1.29
N ILE A 154 10.67 -4.70 -0.17
CA ILE A 154 11.09 -3.84 0.95
C ILE A 154 12.41 -4.35 1.56
N SER A 155 12.59 -5.66 1.67
CA SER A 155 13.83 -6.28 2.16
C SER A 155 15.03 -5.98 1.23
N GLN A 156 14.82 -6.06 -0.09
CA GLN A 156 15.84 -5.71 -1.08
C GLN A 156 16.19 -4.22 -1.03
N MET A 157 15.20 -3.33 -0.94
CA MET A 157 15.43 -1.89 -0.78
C MET A 157 16.24 -1.59 0.48
N ASN A 158 15.90 -2.25 1.60
CA ASN A 158 16.61 -2.04 2.86
C ASN A 158 18.08 -2.47 2.77
N THR A 159 18.35 -3.65 2.19
CA THR A 159 19.71 -4.20 2.08
C THR A 159 20.56 -3.48 1.04
N GLN A 160 20.00 -3.06 -0.09
CA GLN A 160 20.75 -2.48 -1.20
C GLN A 160 20.90 -0.96 -1.12
N ALA A 161 19.97 -0.26 -0.44
CA ALA A 161 19.92 1.20 -0.42
C ALA A 161 19.92 1.80 0.99
N ILE A 162 19.02 1.36 1.88
CA ILE A 162 18.82 2.01 3.19
C ILE A 162 20.00 1.74 4.15
N GLN A 163 20.43 0.49 4.30
CA GLN A 163 21.54 0.14 5.19
C GLN A 163 22.87 0.79 4.76
N PRO A 164 23.28 0.77 3.47
CA PRO A 164 24.53 1.39 3.07
C PRO A 164 24.46 2.93 3.13
N TYR A 165 23.29 3.55 2.90
CA TYR A 165 23.09 4.98 3.12
C TYR A 165 23.24 5.35 4.60
N ALA A 166 22.60 4.60 5.50
CA ALA A 166 22.72 4.81 6.95
C ALA A 166 24.16 4.59 7.46
N ALA A 167 24.94 3.72 6.80
CA ALA A 167 26.35 3.50 7.08
C ALA A 167 27.29 4.54 6.45
N GLY A 168 26.76 5.56 5.75
CA GLY A 168 27.56 6.59 5.07
C GLY A 168 28.30 6.09 3.82
N GLN A 169 27.97 4.90 3.32
CA GLN A 169 28.61 4.27 2.16
C GLN A 169 27.95 4.66 0.82
N LEU A 170 26.79 5.32 0.86
CA LEU A 170 26.05 5.78 -0.32
C LEU A 170 25.64 7.24 -0.19
N ALA A 171 25.73 7.97 -1.32
CA ALA A 171 25.13 9.28 -1.45
C ALA A 171 23.59 9.17 -1.54
N GLY A 172 22.88 10.23 -1.14
CA GLY A 172 21.40 10.25 -1.18
C GLY A 172 20.81 10.02 -2.57
N THR A 173 21.47 10.50 -3.64
CA THR A 173 21.05 10.28 -5.03
C THR A 173 21.16 8.80 -5.43
N GLN A 174 22.27 8.16 -5.08
CA GLN A 174 22.50 6.72 -5.35
C GLN A 174 21.57 5.84 -4.51
N MET A 175 21.21 6.27 -3.30
CA MET A 175 20.22 5.58 -2.48
C MET A 175 18.86 5.52 -3.18
N ILE A 176 18.40 6.64 -3.76
CA ILE A 176 17.11 6.70 -4.49
C ILE A 176 17.15 5.78 -5.71
N GLU A 177 18.23 5.80 -6.48
CA GLU A 177 18.39 4.95 -7.67
C GLU A 177 18.37 3.46 -7.31
N ARG A 178 19.15 3.06 -6.29
CA ARG A 178 19.19 1.66 -5.82
C ARG A 178 17.90 1.21 -5.14
N ALA A 179 17.20 2.10 -4.44
CA ALA A 179 15.89 1.82 -3.85
C ALA A 179 14.80 1.70 -4.92
N GLY A 180 14.95 2.43 -6.03
CA GLY A 180 14.02 2.37 -7.16
C GLY A 180 14.08 1.05 -7.93
N ALA A 181 15.25 0.42 -8.05
CA ALA A 181 15.42 -0.79 -8.86
C ALA A 181 14.53 -1.98 -8.44
N PRO A 182 14.39 -2.34 -7.14
CA PRO A 182 13.45 -3.37 -6.71
C PRO A 182 11.98 -3.03 -6.98
N LEU A 183 11.59 -1.76 -6.83
CA LEU A 183 10.23 -1.29 -7.13
C LEU A 183 9.94 -1.38 -8.63
N HIS A 184 10.92 -0.98 -9.44
CA HIS A 184 10.85 -1.09 -10.90
C HIS A 184 10.66 -2.54 -11.33
N ALA A 185 11.51 -3.44 -10.84
CA ALA A 185 11.41 -4.87 -11.12
C ALA A 185 10.06 -5.47 -10.70
N PHE A 186 9.52 -5.04 -9.54
CA PHE A 186 8.19 -5.44 -9.09
C PHE A 186 7.09 -5.00 -10.08
N MET A 187 7.08 -3.73 -10.47
CA MET A 187 6.07 -3.21 -11.41
C MET A 187 6.16 -3.90 -12.77
N VAL A 188 7.37 -4.08 -13.32
CA VAL A 188 7.60 -4.76 -14.59
C VAL A 188 7.01 -6.17 -14.60
N LYS A 189 7.20 -6.95 -13.51
CA LYS A 189 6.63 -8.31 -13.39
C LYS A 189 5.11 -8.34 -13.44
N GLN A 190 4.44 -7.30 -12.96
CA GLN A 190 2.98 -7.23 -12.84
C GLN A 190 2.31 -6.52 -14.02
N THR A 191 3.07 -5.71 -14.76
CA THR A 191 2.53 -4.88 -15.84
C THR A 191 2.37 -5.70 -17.10
N ARG A 192 1.22 -5.56 -17.77
CA ARG A 192 0.97 -6.29 -19.02
C ARG A 192 1.79 -5.66 -20.13
N ILE A 193 2.40 -6.50 -20.97
CA ILE A 193 3.21 -6.06 -22.13
C ILE A 193 2.40 -5.09 -23.01
N LYS A 194 1.12 -5.41 -23.27
CA LYS A 194 0.21 -4.55 -24.06
C LYS A 194 0.06 -3.14 -23.49
N ASP A 195 0.01 -3.01 -22.17
CA ASP A 195 -0.19 -1.74 -21.50
C ASP A 195 1.13 -0.93 -21.53
N VAL A 196 2.29 -1.58 -21.33
CA VAL A 196 3.60 -0.95 -21.54
C VAL A 196 3.77 -0.45 -22.98
N THR A 197 3.46 -1.28 -23.98
CA THR A 197 3.60 -0.88 -25.39
C THR A 197 2.72 0.30 -25.74
N MET A 198 1.47 0.32 -25.26
CA MET A 198 0.56 1.45 -25.47
C MET A 198 1.15 2.77 -24.94
N PHE A 199 1.69 2.77 -23.72
CA PHE A 199 2.30 3.98 -23.15
C PHE A 199 3.65 4.33 -23.81
N ALA A 200 4.43 3.33 -24.22
CA ALA A 200 5.68 3.56 -24.95
C ALA A 200 5.44 4.24 -26.32
N ASP A 201 4.39 3.81 -27.03
CA ASP A 201 3.97 4.40 -28.31
C ASP A 201 3.48 5.84 -28.14
N MET A 202 2.64 6.10 -27.11
CA MET A 202 2.18 7.46 -26.78
C MET A 202 3.35 8.39 -26.41
N ALA A 203 4.34 7.87 -25.68
CA ALA A 203 5.53 8.62 -25.27
C ALA A 203 6.60 8.70 -26.38
N LYS A 204 6.41 8.04 -27.53
CA LYS A 204 7.40 7.92 -28.62
C LYS A 204 8.81 7.51 -28.13
N SER A 205 8.85 6.63 -27.14
CA SER A 205 10.10 6.25 -26.45
C SER A 205 10.42 4.76 -26.54
N GLY A 206 9.56 3.96 -27.18
CA GLY A 206 9.82 2.56 -27.52
C GLY A 206 10.41 2.38 -28.92
N PRO A 207 10.89 1.17 -29.27
CA PRO A 207 10.89 -0.05 -28.44
C PRO A 207 12.09 -0.13 -27.47
N TYR A 208 11.90 -0.77 -26.32
CA TYR A 208 12.96 -1.02 -25.33
C TYR A 208 13.59 -2.40 -25.53
N ALA A 209 14.91 -2.52 -25.34
CA ALA A 209 15.64 -3.78 -25.51
C ALA A 209 15.48 -4.72 -24.31
N ALA A 210 15.56 -4.18 -23.09
CA ALA A 210 15.36 -4.94 -21.86
C ALA A 210 14.22 -4.35 -21.00
N PRO A 211 13.56 -5.17 -20.15
CA PRO A 211 12.53 -4.68 -19.24
C PRO A 211 13.04 -3.64 -18.23
N THR A 212 14.34 -3.64 -17.94
CA THR A 212 15.01 -2.66 -17.07
C THR A 212 15.11 -1.27 -17.69
N ASP A 213 15.04 -1.17 -19.02
CA ASP A 213 15.26 0.08 -19.74
C ASP A 213 13.98 0.94 -19.81
N ILE A 214 12.84 0.39 -19.36
CA ILE A 214 11.56 1.07 -19.39
C ILE A 214 11.59 2.24 -18.38
N PRO A 215 11.44 3.51 -18.80
CA PRO A 215 11.43 4.64 -17.87
C PRO A 215 10.24 4.59 -16.92
N PHE A 216 10.43 5.03 -15.67
CA PHE A 216 9.33 5.14 -14.68
C PHE A 216 8.15 5.96 -15.20
N ALA A 217 8.38 6.96 -16.05
CA ALA A 217 7.34 7.80 -16.63
C ALA A 217 6.37 7.03 -17.54
N VAL A 218 6.82 5.92 -18.14
CA VAL A 218 6.01 5.01 -18.96
C VAL A 218 5.50 3.86 -18.11
N LEU A 219 6.37 3.29 -17.26
CA LEU A 219 6.05 2.12 -16.46
C LEU A 219 4.96 2.38 -15.41
N LEU A 220 5.02 3.51 -14.70
CA LEU A 220 4.08 3.80 -13.61
C LEU A 220 2.62 3.91 -14.11
N PRO A 221 2.29 4.72 -15.14
CA PRO A 221 0.92 4.76 -15.64
C PRO A 221 0.48 3.42 -16.27
N ALA A 222 1.38 2.70 -16.95
CA ALA A 222 1.08 1.36 -17.49
C ALA A 222 0.81 0.32 -16.39
N PHE A 223 1.56 0.38 -15.29
CA PHE A 223 1.36 -0.46 -14.11
C PHE A 223 0.00 -0.18 -13.49
N VAL A 224 -0.32 1.09 -13.22
CA VAL A 224 -1.61 1.45 -12.63
C VAL A 224 -2.78 0.99 -13.50
N THR A 225 -2.73 1.18 -14.83
CA THR A 225 -3.80 0.69 -15.71
C THR A 225 -3.90 -0.84 -15.73
N SER A 226 -2.77 -1.55 -15.72
CA SER A 226 -2.71 -3.02 -15.61
C SER A 226 -3.33 -3.53 -14.31
N GLU A 227 -3.03 -2.87 -13.19
CA GLU A 227 -3.54 -3.19 -11.86
C GLU A 227 -5.05 -2.92 -11.78
N LEU A 228 -5.51 -1.76 -12.29
CA LEU A 228 -6.93 -1.43 -12.35
C LEU A 228 -7.72 -2.49 -13.12
N LYS A 229 -7.24 -2.86 -14.31
CA LYS A 229 -7.89 -3.88 -15.14
C LYS A 229 -7.97 -5.22 -14.41
N THR A 230 -6.87 -5.64 -13.78
CA THR A 230 -6.83 -6.89 -13.02
C THR A 230 -7.75 -6.83 -11.80
N ALA A 231 -7.77 -5.72 -11.07
CA ALA A 231 -8.66 -5.51 -9.93
C ALA A 231 -10.14 -5.58 -10.32
N PHE A 232 -10.53 -4.94 -11.43
CA PHE A 232 -11.90 -5.02 -11.94
C PHE A 232 -12.27 -6.41 -12.44
N GLN A 233 -11.34 -7.14 -13.07
CA GLN A 233 -11.57 -8.53 -13.47
C GLN A 233 -11.85 -9.42 -12.26
N ILE A 234 -11.01 -9.32 -11.22
CA ILE A 234 -11.20 -10.07 -9.98
C ILE A 234 -12.52 -9.63 -9.31
N GLY A 235 -12.75 -8.32 -9.17
CA GLY A 235 -13.95 -7.76 -8.57
C GLY A 235 -15.23 -8.23 -9.27
N PHE A 236 -15.24 -8.27 -10.60
CA PHE A 236 -16.35 -8.80 -11.39
C PHE A 236 -16.61 -10.27 -11.10
N LEU A 237 -15.57 -11.11 -11.07
CA LEU A 237 -15.70 -12.53 -10.74
C LEU A 237 -16.24 -12.76 -9.33
N MET A 238 -15.81 -11.95 -8.35
CA MET A 238 -16.37 -11.99 -6.99
C MET A 238 -17.84 -11.55 -6.94
N PHE A 239 -18.25 -10.67 -7.86
CA PHE A 239 -19.60 -10.10 -7.89
C PHE A 239 -20.65 -11.09 -8.45
N LEU A 240 -20.24 -12.00 -9.35
CA LEU A 240 -21.12 -12.97 -10.01
C LEU A 240 -22.02 -13.81 -9.07
N PRO A 241 -21.50 -14.50 -8.03
CA PRO A 241 -22.36 -15.31 -7.16
C PRO A 241 -23.42 -14.46 -6.45
N PHE A 242 -23.11 -13.21 -6.11
CA PHE A 242 -24.05 -12.32 -5.42
C PHE A 242 -25.14 -11.78 -6.35
N ILE A 243 -24.83 -11.52 -7.63
CA ILE A 243 -25.85 -11.20 -8.66
C ILE A 243 -26.86 -12.32 -8.77
N VAL A 244 -26.41 -13.57 -8.79
CA VAL A 244 -27.31 -14.72 -8.93
C VAL A 244 -28.30 -14.75 -7.76
N ILE A 245 -27.82 -14.52 -6.53
CA ILE A 245 -28.69 -14.42 -5.35
C ILE A 245 -29.70 -13.27 -5.51
N ASP A 246 -29.25 -12.08 -5.94
CA ASP A 246 -30.15 -10.93 -6.13
C ASP A 246 -31.24 -11.23 -7.16
N LEU A 247 -30.87 -11.83 -8.29
CA LEU A 247 -31.82 -12.14 -9.38
C LEU A 247 -32.82 -13.23 -8.97
N VAL A 248 -32.38 -14.25 -8.25
CA VAL A 248 -33.25 -15.30 -7.72
C VAL A 248 -34.22 -14.73 -6.68
N VAL A 249 -33.74 -13.93 -5.72
CA VAL A 249 -34.60 -13.32 -4.69
C VAL A 249 -35.60 -12.35 -5.32
N ALA A 250 -35.18 -11.52 -6.29
CA ALA A 250 -36.06 -10.59 -6.97
C ALA A 250 -37.18 -11.30 -7.75
N THR A 251 -36.86 -12.36 -8.49
CA THR A 251 -37.86 -13.14 -9.24
C THR A 251 -38.86 -13.85 -8.33
N VAL A 252 -38.42 -14.38 -7.18
CA VAL A 252 -39.32 -14.99 -6.18
C VAL A 252 -40.22 -13.94 -5.52
N LEU A 253 -39.69 -12.78 -5.14
CA LEU A 253 -40.51 -11.70 -4.54
C LEU A 253 -41.56 -11.17 -5.52
N MET A 254 -41.19 -11.01 -6.80
CA MET A 254 -42.11 -10.61 -7.85
C MET A 254 -43.21 -11.66 -8.06
N ALA A 255 -42.87 -12.96 -8.01
CA ALA A 255 -43.85 -14.04 -8.12
C ALA A 255 -44.84 -14.09 -6.95
N LEU A 256 -44.42 -13.68 -5.75
CA LEU A 256 -45.28 -13.56 -4.57
C LEU A 256 -46.15 -12.29 -4.56
N GLY A 257 -46.01 -11.41 -5.57
CA GLY A 257 -46.76 -10.15 -5.66
C GLY A 257 -46.24 -9.04 -4.75
N MET A 258 -45.08 -9.21 -4.11
CA MET A 258 -44.50 -8.23 -3.20
C MET A 258 -43.62 -7.20 -3.92
N ALA A 259 -44.23 -6.40 -4.80
CA ALA A 259 -43.51 -5.40 -5.61
C ALA A 259 -42.90 -4.24 -4.78
N MET A 260 -43.38 -4.02 -3.55
CA MET A 260 -42.95 -2.88 -2.71
C MET A 260 -41.73 -3.19 -1.82
N LEU A 261 -41.36 -4.45 -1.65
CA LEU A 261 -40.17 -4.82 -0.88
C LEU A 261 -38.93 -4.77 -1.76
N SER A 262 -37.90 -4.09 -1.31
CA SER A 262 -36.61 -4.04 -2.01
C SER A 262 -35.95 -5.42 -2.00
N PRO A 263 -35.70 -6.05 -3.18
CA PRO A 263 -35.04 -7.35 -3.24
C PRO A 263 -33.67 -7.38 -2.58
N THR A 264 -32.95 -6.26 -2.61
CA THR A 264 -31.62 -6.11 -2.00
C THR A 264 -31.63 -6.30 -0.48
N ILE A 265 -32.67 -5.82 0.21
CA ILE A 265 -32.79 -5.95 1.67
C ILE A 265 -33.01 -7.42 2.04
N ILE A 266 -33.82 -8.13 1.24
CA ILE A 266 -34.13 -9.55 1.46
C ILE A 266 -32.96 -10.45 1.07
N SER A 267 -32.19 -10.11 0.03
CA SER A 267 -31.06 -10.92 -0.44
C SER A 267 -29.82 -10.81 0.44
N LEU A 268 -29.63 -9.70 1.15
CA LEU A 268 -28.48 -9.44 2.02
C LEU A 268 -28.16 -10.56 3.04
N PRO A 269 -29.10 -11.08 3.86
CA PRO A 269 -28.81 -12.17 4.79
C PRO A 269 -28.33 -13.44 4.08
N PHE A 270 -28.86 -13.76 2.89
CA PHE A 270 -28.41 -14.92 2.10
C PHE A 270 -26.99 -14.72 1.56
N LYS A 271 -26.66 -13.51 1.10
CA LYS A 271 -25.30 -13.17 0.66
C LYS A 271 -24.30 -13.31 1.80
N LEU A 272 -24.63 -12.78 2.98
CA LEU A 272 -23.77 -12.86 4.16
C LEU A 272 -23.60 -14.30 4.63
N LEU A 273 -24.69 -15.09 4.64
CA LEU A 273 -24.63 -16.52 4.96
C LEU A 273 -23.68 -17.24 4.00
N LEU A 274 -23.87 -17.08 2.68
CA LEU A 274 -23.00 -17.71 1.69
C LEU A 274 -21.55 -17.28 1.87
N PHE A 275 -21.30 -15.98 2.05
CA PHE A 275 -19.95 -15.45 2.20
C PHE A 275 -19.24 -15.99 3.46
N VAL A 276 -19.95 -16.15 4.57
CA VAL A 276 -19.38 -16.74 5.80
C VAL A 276 -19.19 -18.25 5.64
N LEU A 277 -20.13 -18.97 5.03
CA LEU A 277 -20.06 -20.42 4.83
C LEU A 277 -18.86 -20.87 3.99
N VAL A 278 -18.47 -20.06 3.01
CA VAL A 278 -17.32 -20.35 2.15
C VAL A 278 -16.00 -19.80 2.70
N ASP A 279 -16.00 -19.21 3.90
CA ASP A 279 -14.86 -18.45 4.44
C ASP A 279 -14.35 -17.39 3.45
N GLY A 280 -15.28 -16.55 2.98
CA GLY A 280 -15.07 -15.62 1.89
C GLY A 280 -13.96 -14.60 2.15
N TRP A 281 -13.70 -14.23 3.41
CA TRP A 281 -12.56 -13.37 3.77
C TRP A 281 -11.23 -14.07 3.51
N ALA A 282 -11.04 -15.31 3.98
CA ALA A 282 -9.80 -16.04 3.76
C ALA A 282 -9.58 -16.33 2.26
N LEU A 283 -10.63 -16.73 1.53
CA LEU A 283 -10.55 -16.96 0.09
C LEU A 283 -10.18 -15.69 -0.69
N THR A 284 -10.79 -14.55 -0.35
CA THR A 284 -10.51 -13.26 -1.00
C THR A 284 -9.07 -12.83 -0.74
N MET A 285 -8.62 -12.86 0.52
CA MET A 285 -7.26 -12.44 0.89
C MET A 285 -6.19 -13.38 0.32
N GLY A 286 -6.44 -14.70 0.35
CA GLY A 286 -5.55 -15.70 -0.23
C GLY A 286 -5.45 -15.58 -1.75
N SER A 287 -6.57 -15.38 -2.44
CA SER A 287 -6.59 -15.18 -3.90
C SER A 287 -5.89 -13.89 -4.31
N LEU A 288 -6.06 -12.81 -3.53
CA LEU A 288 -5.35 -11.55 -3.75
C LEU A 288 -3.84 -11.71 -3.58
N ALA A 289 -3.38 -12.35 -2.50
CA ALA A 289 -1.97 -12.60 -2.26
C ALA A 289 -1.35 -13.45 -3.38
N ASN A 290 -2.02 -14.52 -3.80
CA ASN A 290 -1.57 -15.39 -4.89
C ASN A 290 -1.65 -14.73 -6.27
N SER A 291 -2.44 -13.66 -6.43
CA SER A 291 -2.54 -12.94 -7.72
C SER A 291 -1.27 -12.16 -8.08
N PHE A 292 -0.39 -11.91 -7.11
CA PHE A 292 0.89 -11.28 -7.35
C PHE A 292 1.93 -12.36 -7.61
N ALA A 293 2.41 -12.43 -8.85
CA ALA A 293 3.61 -13.21 -9.16
C ALA A 293 4.81 -12.63 -8.40
N THR A 294 5.22 -13.31 -7.32
CA THR A 294 6.41 -12.95 -6.53
C THR A 294 7.64 -13.65 -7.09
#